data_AF-A0A523RRJ9-F1
#
_entry.id   AF-A0A523RRJ9-F1
#
_cell.length_a   1.000
_cell.length_b   1.000
_cell.length_c   1.000
_cell.angle_alpha   90.00
_cell.angle_beta   90.00
_cell.angle_gamma   90.00
#
_symmetry.space_group_name_H-M   'P 1'
#
loop_
_entity.id
_entity.type
_entity.pdbx_description
1 polymer ?
#
loop_
_entity_poly.entity_id
_entity_poly.type
_entity_poly.pdbx_seq_one_letter_code
_entity_poly.pdbx_strand_id
1 'polypeptide(L)'
;MTLRQESALSQTFKSIPTDCGRCACIILYTSEHCVLCDAALETLYSVISDFGLPPETIRIVDVDSDDDDGCGFPAPLGLPAMRVCEEFITGLPDIDVARGAVMHAVLRNCFSDGCS
;
A
#
# COMPACT_ATOMS: atom_id res chain seq x y z
N MET A 1 40.13 -10.12 23.45
CA MET A 1 39.60 -8.75 23.46
C MET A 1 38.43 -8.71 22.50
N THR A 2 37.20 -8.60 23.01
CA THR A 2 35.98 -8.45 22.21
C THR A 2 35.35 -7.13 22.59
N LEU A 3 35.43 -6.14 21.70
CA LEU A 3 34.62 -4.94 21.78
C LEU A 3 33.47 -5.12 20.80
N ARG A 4 32.32 -5.52 21.35
CA ARG A 4 31.02 -5.24 20.74
C ARG A 4 30.77 -3.76 20.97
N GLN A 5 30.68 -2.97 19.91
CA GLN A 5 30.23 -1.59 20.00
C GLN A 5 28.89 -1.46 19.31
N GLU A 6 28.00 -0.84 20.07
CA GLU A 6 26.57 -0.74 19.91
C GLU A 6 26.19 0.38 18.93
N SER A 7 25.13 0.10 18.17
CA SER A 7 24.02 0.99 17.82
C SER A 7 24.30 2.48 17.56
N ALA A 8 24.12 2.88 16.30
CA ALA A 8 23.73 4.24 15.94
C ALA A 8 22.44 4.20 15.12
N LEU A 9 21.33 4.52 15.79
CA LEU A 9 20.17 5.27 15.31
C LEU A 9 19.90 5.27 13.79
N SER A 10 18.89 4.53 13.38
CA SER A 10 17.87 5.11 12.51
C SER A 10 16.52 4.68 13.05
N GLN A 11 15.76 5.68 13.45
CA GLN A 11 14.47 5.57 14.10
C GLN A 11 13.56 4.74 13.20
N THR A 12 13.24 3.52 13.65
CA THR A 12 12.14 2.76 13.09
C THR A 12 10.90 3.62 13.31
N PHE A 13 10.48 4.35 12.28
CA PHE A 13 9.15 4.95 12.24
C PHE A 13 8.20 3.78 12.37
N LYS A 14 7.76 3.56 13.61
CA LYS A 14 6.86 2.49 13.95
C LYS A 14 5.52 2.90 13.35
N SER A 15 5.28 2.53 12.09
CA SER A 15 3.98 2.61 11.46
C SER A 15 3.01 1.96 12.45
N ILE A 16 2.02 2.72 12.91
CA ILE A 16 0.98 2.16 13.76
C ILE A 16 0.21 1.24 12.81
N PRO A 17 0.28 -0.09 12.98
CA PRO A 17 -0.52 -0.96 12.15
C PRO A 17 -1.97 -0.55 12.34
N THR A 18 -2.69 -0.39 11.23
CA THR A 18 -4.16 -0.27 11.20
C THR A 18 -4.77 -1.33 12.12
N ASP A 19 -5.95 -1.09 12.69
CA ASP A 19 -6.54 -1.99 13.70
C ASP A 19 -6.80 -3.42 13.18
N CYS A 20 -6.71 -3.64 11.87
CA CYS A 20 -6.69 -4.96 11.24
C CYS A 20 -5.30 -5.65 11.22
N GLY A 21 -4.29 -5.07 11.90
CA GLY A 21 -2.89 -5.50 11.90
C GLY A 21 -2.12 -5.16 10.61
N ARG A 22 -2.78 -4.46 9.67
CA ARG A 22 -2.33 -3.97 8.36
C ARG A 22 -1.33 -2.81 8.46
N CYS A 23 -0.29 -2.73 7.63
CA CYS A 23 0.49 -1.50 7.44
C CYS A 23 -0.28 -0.39 6.69
N ALA A 24 -1.20 -0.77 5.79
CA ALA A 24 -2.24 0.09 5.21
C ALA A 24 -3.34 -0.79 4.59
N CYS A 25 -4.50 -0.18 4.29
CA CYS A 25 -5.62 -0.84 3.63
C CYS A 25 -5.36 -1.10 2.13
N ILE A 26 -4.96 -0.05 1.42
CA ILE A 26 -4.52 -0.10 0.02
C ILE A 26 -3.25 0.74 -0.09
N ILE A 27 -2.22 0.17 -0.71
CA ILE A 27 -0.97 0.88 -1.06
C ILE A 27 -0.85 0.85 -2.57
N LEU A 28 -0.70 2.02 -3.19
CA LEU A 28 -0.27 2.16 -4.56
C LEU A 28 1.20 2.60 -4.56
N TYR A 29 2.07 1.74 -5.07
CA TYR A 29 3.47 2.04 -5.29
C TYR A 29 3.60 2.77 -6.63
N THR A 30 4.28 3.91 -6.60
CA THR A 30 4.45 4.82 -7.73
C THR A 30 5.89 5.29 -7.83
N SER A 31 6.20 5.98 -8.93
CA SER A 31 7.40 6.81 -9.04
C SER A 31 7.20 7.89 -10.09
N GLU A 32 8.08 8.90 -10.11
CA GLU A 32 8.07 9.95 -11.14
C GLU A 32 8.21 9.40 -12.57
N HIS A 33 8.75 8.19 -12.72
CA HIS A 33 8.99 7.53 -14.01
C HIS A 33 7.86 6.57 -14.43
N CYS A 34 6.81 6.44 -13.63
CA CYS A 34 5.73 5.50 -13.86
C CYS A 34 4.61 6.11 -14.73
N VAL A 35 4.66 5.85 -16.04
CA VAL A 35 3.68 6.37 -17.01
C VAL A 35 2.24 5.90 -16.76
N LEU A 36 2.06 4.73 -16.15
CA LEU A 36 0.74 4.12 -15.93
C LEU A 36 0.20 4.32 -14.52
N CYS A 37 0.92 5.02 -13.64
CA CYS A 37 0.53 5.15 -12.24
C CYS A 37 -0.73 5.99 -12.05
N ASP A 38 -0.91 7.05 -12.83
CA ASP A 38 -2.13 7.87 -12.80
C ASP A 38 -3.36 7.04 -13.19
N ALA A 39 -3.25 6.24 -14.25
CA ALA A 39 -4.33 5.36 -14.70
C ALA A 39 -4.67 4.27 -13.65
N ALA A 40 -3.66 3.74 -12.96
CA ALA A 40 -3.87 2.79 -11.87
C ALA A 40 -4.57 3.44 -10.68
N LEU A 41 -4.18 4.67 -10.34
CA LEU A 41 -4.80 5.45 -9.27
C LEU A 41 -6.27 5.78 -9.58
N GLU A 42 -6.56 6.23 -10.80
CA GLU A 42 -7.94 6.48 -11.26
C GLU A 42 -8.80 5.20 -11.18
N THR A 43 -8.23 4.06 -11.60
CA THR A 43 -8.91 2.76 -11.51
C THR A 43 -9.23 2.41 -10.06
N LEU A 44 -8.26 2.57 -9.15
CA LEU A 44 -8.48 2.33 -7.73
C LEU A 44 -9.55 3.27 -7.16
N TYR A 45 -9.50 4.57 -7.45
CA TYR A 45 -10.52 5.52 -7.00
C TYR A 45 -11.92 5.14 -7.46
N SER A 46 -12.06 4.77 -8.74
CA SER A 46 -13.35 4.31 -9.28
C SER A 46 -13.85 3.07 -8.53
N VAL A 47 -12.96 2.11 -8.26
CA VAL A 47 -13.34 0.87 -7.58
C VAL A 47 -13.71 1.12 -6.13
N ILE A 48 -12.90 1.83 -5.35
CA ILE A 48 -13.20 2.05 -3.93
C ILE A 48 -14.46 2.89 -3.73
N SER A 49 -14.74 3.81 -4.66
CA SER A 49 -15.96 4.62 -4.66
C SER A 49 -17.22 3.75 -4.82
N ASP A 50 -17.17 2.69 -5.65
CA ASP A 50 -18.27 1.74 -5.79
C ASP A 50 -18.60 1.00 -4.48
N PHE A 51 -17.62 0.86 -3.58
CA PHE A 51 -17.80 0.25 -2.25
C PHE A 51 -18.09 1.27 -1.14
N GLY A 52 -18.23 2.56 -1.49
CA GLY A 52 -18.46 3.64 -0.52
C GLY A 52 -17.26 3.93 0.38
N LEU A 53 -16.05 3.52 -0.04
CA LEU A 53 -14.82 3.76 0.70
C LEU A 53 -14.25 5.14 0.35
N PRO A 54 -13.68 5.86 1.33
CA PRO A 54 -13.16 7.21 1.13
C PRO A 54 -11.78 7.16 0.43
N PRO A 55 -11.41 8.17 -0.39
CA PRO A 55 -10.15 8.17 -1.15
C PRO A 55 -8.89 8.06 -0.29
N GLU A 56 -8.95 8.50 0.96
CA GLU A 56 -7.90 8.42 1.98
C GLU A 56 -7.51 6.96 2.30
N THR A 57 -8.35 5.99 1.93
CA THR A 57 -8.06 4.55 2.03
C THR A 57 -6.85 4.13 1.20
N ILE A 58 -6.54 4.87 0.12
CA ILE A 58 -5.41 4.61 -0.76
C ILE A 58 -4.21 5.43 -0.27
N ARG A 59 -3.19 4.72 0.22
CA ARG A 59 -1.88 5.31 0.48
C ARG A 59 -1.04 5.24 -0.78
N ILE A 60 -0.52 6.38 -1.22
CA ILE A 60 0.42 6.45 -2.33
C ILE A 60 1.83 6.45 -1.73
N VAL A 61 2.69 5.55 -2.21
CA VAL A 61 4.09 5.44 -1.80
C VAL A 61 4.95 5.64 -3.04
N ASP A 62 5.84 6.62 -3.00
CA ASP A 62 6.85 6.81 -4.03
C ASP A 62 8.08 5.95 -3.70
N VAL A 63 8.39 4.97 -4.55
CA VAL A 63 9.50 4.03 -4.32
C VAL A 63 10.87 4.66 -4.55
N ASP A 64 10.95 5.80 -5.22
CA ASP A 64 12.19 6.55 -5.41
C ASP A 64 12.47 7.51 -4.23
N SER A 65 11.51 7.65 -3.31
CA SER A 65 11.63 8.43 -2.08
C SER A 65 12.04 7.58 -0.88
N ASP A 66 12.55 8.20 0.19
CA ASP A 66 12.80 7.53 1.49
C ASP A 66 11.49 7.19 2.26
N ASP A 67 10.32 7.18 1.59
CA ASP A 67 9.03 6.87 2.22
C ASP A 67 8.87 5.36 2.43
N ASP A 68 8.69 4.97 3.70
CA ASP A 68 8.49 3.58 4.10
C ASP A 68 7.01 3.21 3.95
N ASP A 69 6.72 2.14 3.22
CA ASP A 69 5.37 1.58 3.09
C ASP A 69 4.80 1.10 4.45
N GLY A 70 5.65 1.04 5.48
CA GLY A 70 5.32 0.69 6.85
C GLY A 70 5.04 -0.80 7.00
N CYS A 71 5.26 -1.59 5.95
CA CYS A 71 5.03 -3.02 5.90
C CYS A 71 6.32 -3.83 6.07
N GLY A 72 7.49 -3.18 5.96
CA GLY A 72 8.79 -3.87 6.00
C GLY A 72 8.98 -4.83 4.82
N PHE A 73 8.23 -4.65 3.74
CA PHE A 73 8.43 -5.39 2.49
C PHE A 73 9.39 -4.62 1.58
N PRO A 74 10.19 -5.31 0.76
CA PRO A 74 10.99 -4.63 -0.25
C PRO A 74 10.06 -3.96 -1.28
N ALA A 75 10.54 -2.84 -1.83
CA ALA A 75 9.87 -2.15 -2.92
C ALA A 75 9.62 -3.10 -4.11
N PRO A 76 8.50 -2.96 -4.81
CA PRO A 76 8.17 -3.78 -5.98
C PRO A 76 9.17 -3.56 -7.12
N LEU A 77 9.47 -4.63 -7.87
CA LEU A 77 10.36 -4.56 -9.03
C LEU A 77 9.72 -3.91 -10.27
N GLY A 78 8.41 -3.69 -10.27
CA GLY A 78 7.67 -3.14 -11.40
C GLY A 78 6.53 -2.25 -10.92
N LEU A 79 6.32 -1.14 -11.64
CA LEU A 79 5.31 -0.13 -11.34
C LEU A 79 4.31 0.01 -12.51
N PRO A 80 3.06 0.42 -12.26
CA PRO A 80 2.45 0.55 -10.93
C PRO A 80 2.36 -0.81 -10.25
N ALA A 81 2.38 -0.83 -8.93
CA ALA A 81 2.07 -2.01 -8.15
C ALA A 81 1.15 -1.62 -7.01
N MET A 82 0.30 -2.55 -6.59
CA MET A 82 -0.70 -2.28 -5.57
C MET A 82 -0.71 -3.41 -4.55
N ARG A 83 -0.86 -3.04 -3.29
CA ARG A 83 -1.16 -3.96 -2.21
C ARG A 83 -2.56 -3.65 -1.71
N VAL A 84 -3.48 -4.59 -1.88
CA VAL A 84 -4.86 -4.48 -1.38
C VAL A 84 -5.01 -5.54 -0.31
N CYS A 85 -5.02 -5.15 0.97
CA CYS A 85 -5.13 -6.11 2.07
C CYS A 85 -3.98 -7.15 2.01
N GLU A 86 -4.22 -8.42 1.66
CA GLU A 86 -3.16 -9.46 1.49
C GLU A 86 -2.77 -9.69 0.03
N GLU A 87 -3.52 -9.10 -0.89
CA GLU A 87 -3.32 -9.29 -2.31
C GLU A 87 -2.30 -8.28 -2.84
N PHE A 88 -1.41 -8.77 -3.69
CA PHE A 88 -0.38 -7.97 -4.33
C PHE A 88 -0.56 -8.08 -5.84
N ILE A 89 -0.76 -6.92 -6.48
CA ILE A 89 -1.10 -6.81 -7.89
C ILE A 89 0.02 -5.99 -8.55
N THR A 90 0.57 -6.50 -9.65
CA THR A 90 1.63 -5.84 -10.41
C THR A 90 1.11 -5.36 -11.76
N GLY A 91 1.58 -4.20 -12.18
CA GLY A 91 1.13 -3.53 -13.39
C GLY A 91 -0.21 -2.82 -13.23
N LEU A 92 -0.71 -2.28 -14.34
CA LEU A 92 -2.02 -1.64 -14.41
C LEU A 92 -3.10 -2.73 -14.35
N PRO A 93 -3.97 -2.73 -13.32
CA PRO A 93 -5.03 -3.74 -13.23
C PRO A 93 -6.18 -3.40 -14.18
N ASP A 94 -6.83 -4.43 -14.71
CA ASP A 94 -8.18 -4.27 -15.23
C ASP A 94 -9.15 -3.97 -14.07
N ILE A 95 -10.23 -3.25 -14.37
CA ILE A 95 -11.21 -2.83 -13.36
C ILE A 95 -11.82 -4.00 -12.60
N ASP A 96 -12.02 -5.15 -13.26
CA ASP A 96 -12.57 -6.36 -12.65
C ASP A 96 -11.60 -7.00 -11.64
N VAL A 97 -10.30 -6.95 -11.94
CA VAL A 97 -9.25 -7.46 -11.04
C VAL A 97 -9.17 -6.59 -9.79
N ALA A 98 -9.12 -5.26 -9.97
CA ALA A 98 -9.13 -4.31 -8.86
C ALA A 98 -10.40 -4.45 -8.01
N ARG A 99 -11.58 -4.58 -8.64
CA ARG A 99 -12.85 -4.80 -7.95
C ARG A 99 -12.86 -6.08 -7.14
N GLY A 100 -12.35 -7.18 -7.70
CA GLY A 100 -12.24 -8.46 -7.00
C GLY A 100 -11.38 -8.37 -5.74
N ALA A 101 -10.21 -7.75 -5.85
CA ALA A 101 -9.30 -7.57 -4.71
C ALA A 101 -9.91 -6.68 -3.61
N VAL A 102 -10.57 -5.58 -3.97
CA VAL A 102 -11.25 -4.71 -3.00
C VAL A 102 -12.44 -5.43 -2.37
N MET A 103 -13.24 -6.17 -3.13
CA MET A 103 -14.34 -6.98 -2.60
C MET A 103 -13.85 -8.00 -1.57
N HIS A 104 -12.76 -8.71 -1.88
CA HIS A 104 -12.13 -9.66 -0.95
C HIS A 104 -11.65 -8.96 0.32
N ALA A 105 -11.04 -7.78 0.20
CA ALA A 105 -10.62 -6.97 1.33
C ALA A 105 -11.82 -6.55 2.20
N VAL A 106 -12.93 -6.11 1.60
CA VAL A 106 -14.17 -5.78 2.33
C VAL A 106 -14.70 -6.99 3.09
N LEU A 107 -14.80 -8.15 2.43
CA LEU A 107 -15.30 -9.39 3.06
C LEU A 107 -14.41 -9.87 4.21
N ARG A 108 -13.12 -9.56 4.17
CA ARG A 108 -12.16 -9.86 5.23
C ARG A 108 -12.10 -8.77 6.30
N ASN A 109 -12.96 -7.76 6.23
CA ASN A 109 -12.99 -6.64 7.15
C ASN A 109 -11.65 -5.87 7.20
N CYS A 110 -10.97 -5.76 6.05
CA CYS A 110 -9.68 -5.05 5.96
C CYS A 110 -9.81 -3.54 6.16
N PHE A 111 -11.01 -2.97 5.98
CA PHE A 111 -11.30 -1.53 6.08
C PHE A 111 -12.00 -1.10 7.39
N SER A 112 -11.94 -1.91 8.45
CA SER A 112 -12.50 -1.53 9.76
C SER A 112 -11.80 -0.32 10.38
N ASP A 113 -12.45 0.34 11.35
CA ASP A 113 -11.98 1.52 12.09
C ASP A 113 -10.46 1.47 12.29
N GLY A 114 -9.72 2.47 11.80
CA GLY A 114 -8.24 2.50 11.88
C GLY A 114 -7.48 2.53 10.54
N CYS A 115 -8.17 2.65 9.39
CA CYS A 115 -7.55 2.87 8.07
C CYS A 115 -7.49 4.34 7.62
N SER A 116 -7.36 5.27 8.58
CA SER A 116 -7.22 6.72 8.35
C SER A 116 -5.80 7.21 8.61
#